data_AF-A0A662JYL2-F1
#
_entry.id   AF-A0A662JYL2-F1
#
_cell.length_a   1.000
_cell.length_b   1.000
_cell.length_c   1.000
_cell.angle_alpha   90.00
_cell.angle_beta   90.00
_cell.angle_gamma   90.00
#
_symmetry.space_group_name_H-M   'P 1'
#
loop_
_entity.id
_entity.type
_entity.pdbx_description
1 polymer ?
#
loop_
_entity_poly.entity_id
_entity_poly.type
_entity_poly.pdbx_seq_one_letter_code
_entity_poly.pdbx_strand_id
1 'polypeptide(L)'
;MHHPAVNWGKYDVISHNRQSFISICEGYNVDLVLAGHTHAARVFESNGTFYPNDVLPLNCSLYPTLYVQTDAIKEGYYYRNITILGNDVWLEPCEQCCETN
;
A
#
# COMPACT_ATOMS: atom_id res chain seq x y z
N MET A 1 -7.81 1.89 4.66
CA MET A 1 -8.16 0.93 5.74
C MET A 1 -7.10 0.96 6.84
N HIS A 2 -7.36 0.41 8.03
CA HIS A 2 -6.36 0.43 9.10
C HIS A 2 -5.35 -0.71 8.97
N HIS A 3 -5.78 -1.97 9.14
CA HIS A 3 -4.93 -3.14 8.95
C HIS A 3 -4.78 -3.48 7.46
N PRO A 4 -3.57 -3.86 6.99
CA PRO A 4 -3.36 -4.29 5.62
C PRO A 4 -4.01 -5.66 5.34
N ALA A 5 -4.31 -5.93 4.08
CA ALA A 5 -4.72 -7.27 3.65
C ALA A 5 -3.53 -8.15 3.26
N VAL A 6 -2.39 -7.56 2.93
CA VAL A 6 -1.15 -8.27 2.56
C VAL A 6 0.02 -7.63 3.30
N ASN A 7 0.88 -8.48 3.86
CA ASN A 7 2.06 -8.10 4.61
C ASN A 7 3.08 -9.26 4.56
N TRP A 8 4.26 -9.09 5.16
CA TRP A 8 5.19 -10.20 5.38
C TRP A 8 4.57 -11.25 6.29
N GLY A 9 4.11 -12.35 5.68
CA GLY A 9 3.47 -13.46 6.38
C GLY A 9 2.00 -13.22 6.70
N LYS A 10 1.58 -13.65 7.89
CA LYS A 10 0.16 -13.69 8.32
C LYS A 10 -0.15 -12.81 9.53
N TYR A 11 0.82 -12.03 10.01
CA TYR A 11 0.67 -11.15 11.16
C TYR A 11 0.40 -9.72 10.72
N ASP A 12 -0.22 -8.94 11.59
CA ASP A 12 -0.55 -7.53 11.38
C ASP A 12 -1.36 -7.29 10.11
N VAL A 13 -2.24 -8.23 9.76
CA VAL A 13 -3.19 -8.16 8.65
C VAL A 13 -4.62 -8.26 9.18
N ILE A 14 -5.61 -7.91 8.35
CA ILE A 14 -7.02 -8.14 8.68
C ILE A 14 -7.25 -9.61 9.08
N SER A 15 -7.82 -9.81 10.27
CA SER A 15 -7.95 -11.13 10.91
C SER A 15 -9.07 -11.99 10.33
N HIS A 16 -10.12 -11.35 9.82
CA HIS A 16 -11.31 -12.00 9.28
C HIS A 16 -11.52 -11.63 7.81
N ASN A 17 -12.01 -12.59 7.02
CA ASN A 17 -12.38 -12.39 5.61
C ASN A 17 -11.25 -11.87 4.71
N ARG A 18 -9.98 -12.05 5.12
CA ARG A 18 -8.80 -11.59 4.38
C ARG A 18 -8.83 -12.01 2.91
N GLN A 19 -9.00 -13.30 2.66
CA GLN A 19 -8.99 -13.84 1.30
C GLN A 19 -10.20 -13.35 0.49
N SER A 20 -11.39 -13.27 1.10
CA SER A 20 -12.57 -12.74 0.45
C SER A 20 -12.40 -11.27 0.05
N PHE A 21 -11.80 -10.46 0.93
CA PHE A 21 -11.48 -9.06 0.64
C PHE A 21 -10.51 -8.96 -0.55
N ILE A 22 -9.42 -9.72 -0.53
CA ILE A 22 -8.46 -9.78 -1.65
C ILE A 22 -9.18 -10.17 -2.95
N SER A 23 -9.96 -11.25 -2.94
CA SER A 23 -10.70 -11.71 -4.12
C SER A 23 -11.69 -10.67 -4.66
N ILE A 24 -12.33 -9.87 -3.80
CA ILE A 24 -13.19 -8.78 -4.23
C ILE A 24 -12.35 -7.68 -4.91
N CYS A 25 -11.24 -7.25 -4.30
CA CYS A 25 -10.39 -6.22 -4.86
C CYS A 25 -9.85 -6.61 -6.25
N GLU A 26 -9.33 -7.83 -6.39
CA GLU A 26 -8.86 -8.35 -7.68
C GLU A 26 -10.03 -8.47 -8.69
N GLY A 27 -11.18 -8.98 -8.25
CA GLY A 27 -12.35 -9.19 -9.13
C GLY A 27 -12.97 -7.89 -9.67
N TYR A 28 -12.80 -6.78 -8.96
CA TYR A 28 -13.23 -5.45 -9.39
C TYR A 28 -12.10 -4.62 -10.04
N ASN A 29 -10.92 -5.21 -10.27
CA ASN A 29 -9.73 -4.53 -10.80
C ASN A 29 -9.40 -3.24 -10.03
N VAL A 30 -9.40 -3.31 -8.70
CA VAL A 30 -8.97 -2.17 -7.87
C VAL A 30 -7.49 -1.93 -8.12
N ASP A 31 -7.08 -0.71 -8.51
CA ASP A 31 -5.66 -0.41 -8.76
C ASP A 31 -4.81 -0.54 -7.49
N LEU A 32 -5.29 0.02 -6.38
CA LEU A 32 -4.58 -0.01 -5.10
C LEU A 32 -5.48 0.04 -3.87
N VAL A 33 -4.96 -0.50 -2.78
CA VAL A 33 -5.59 -0.57 -1.46
C VAL A 33 -4.65 0.05 -0.42
N LEU A 34 -5.03 1.19 0.15
CA LEU A 34 -4.23 1.94 1.13
C LEU A 34 -4.48 1.46 2.56
N ALA A 35 -3.42 1.10 3.28
CA ALA A 35 -3.45 0.67 4.67
C ALA A 35 -2.34 1.33 5.54
N GLY A 36 -2.47 1.20 6.86
CA GLY A 36 -1.47 1.62 7.84
C GLY A 36 -1.14 0.47 8.79
N HIS A 37 -1.22 0.73 10.11
CA HIS A 37 -1.09 -0.23 11.21
C HIS A 37 0.33 -0.76 11.50
N THR A 38 1.11 -1.09 10.47
CA THR A 38 2.42 -1.76 10.64
C THR A 38 3.59 -0.83 10.94
N HIS A 39 3.37 0.49 10.83
CA HIS A 39 4.41 1.51 10.97
C HIS A 39 5.61 1.24 10.03
N ALA A 40 5.31 0.83 8.80
CA ALA A 40 6.30 0.53 7.79
C ALA A 40 5.78 0.89 6.39
N ALA A 41 6.65 1.50 5.58
CA ALA A 41 6.41 1.73 4.16
C ALA A 41 6.57 0.43 3.37
N ARG A 42 5.48 -0.12 2.82
CA ARG A 42 5.51 -1.38 2.04
C ARG A 42 4.51 -1.37 0.90
N VAL A 43 4.81 -2.08 -0.19
CA VAL A 43 3.89 -2.28 -1.32
C VAL A 43 3.97 -3.74 -1.72
N PHE A 44 2.81 -4.39 -1.86
CA PHE A 44 2.72 -5.80 -2.24
C PHE A 44 1.68 -6.06 -3.32
N GLU A 45 1.89 -7.09 -4.13
CA GLU A 45 0.80 -7.82 -4.81
C GLU A 45 0.15 -8.84 -3.85
N SER A 46 -1.04 -9.34 -4.20
CA SER A 46 -1.73 -10.37 -3.41
C SER A 46 -0.99 -11.70 -3.28
N ASN A 47 -0.08 -12.03 -4.22
CA ASN A 47 0.78 -13.21 -4.18
C ASN A 47 2.00 -13.04 -3.23
N GLY A 48 2.23 -11.85 -2.67
CA GLY A 48 3.35 -11.54 -1.80
C GLY A 48 4.58 -10.94 -2.49
N THR A 49 4.56 -10.68 -3.81
CA THR A 49 5.59 -9.89 -4.49
C THR A 49 5.70 -8.53 -3.81
N PHE A 50 6.91 -8.15 -3.41
CA PHE A 50 7.19 -6.90 -2.70
C PHE A 50 7.85 -5.88 -3.62
N TYR A 51 7.38 -4.64 -3.57
CA TYR A 51 7.99 -3.52 -4.27
C TYR A 51 8.65 -2.57 -3.25
N PRO A 52 9.99 -2.48 -3.24
CA PRO A 52 10.70 -1.56 -2.36
C PRO A 52 10.44 -0.10 -2.74
N ASN A 53 10.77 0.82 -1.83
CA ASN A 53 10.41 2.23 -2.01
C ASN A 53 11.17 2.93 -3.16
N ASP A 54 12.32 2.38 -3.55
CA ASP A 54 13.23 2.89 -4.58
C ASP A 54 12.82 2.53 -6.02
N VAL A 55 11.86 1.61 -6.20
CA VAL A 55 11.29 1.30 -7.53
C VAL A 55 10.07 2.15 -7.88
N LEU A 56 9.69 3.08 -7.00
CA LEU A 56 8.56 4.00 -7.19
C LEU A 56 9.04 5.29 -7.91
N PRO A 57 8.19 5.95 -8.72
CA PRO A 57 6.74 5.73 -8.82
C PRO A 57 6.33 4.55 -9.70
N LEU A 58 5.16 3.97 -9.39
CA LEU A 58 4.54 2.91 -10.18
C LEU A 58 3.20 3.39 -10.77
N ASN A 59 2.98 3.15 -12.06
CA ASN A 59 1.64 3.20 -12.65
C ASN A 59 0.88 1.93 -12.24
N CYS A 60 0.05 2.04 -11.21
CA CYS A 60 -0.66 0.93 -10.58
C CYS A 60 -1.62 0.22 -11.55
N SER A 61 -2.10 0.92 -12.57
CA SER A 61 -3.03 0.37 -13.56
C SER A 61 -2.39 -0.65 -14.50
N LEU A 62 -1.06 -0.83 -14.42
CA LEU A 62 -0.30 -1.87 -15.13
C LEU A 62 -0.05 -3.14 -14.30
N TYR A 63 -0.53 -3.17 -13.06
CA TYR A 63 -0.30 -4.25 -12.10
C TYR A 63 -1.63 -4.87 -11.63
N PRO A 64 -1.61 -6.10 -11.08
CA PRO A 64 -2.67 -6.56 -10.19
C PRO A 64 -2.87 -5.60 -9.01
N THR A 65 -3.96 -5.76 -8.24
CA THR A 65 -4.23 -4.85 -7.12
C THR A 65 -3.03 -4.73 -6.19
N LEU A 66 -2.54 -3.50 -5.99
CA LEU A 66 -1.42 -3.22 -5.09
C LEU A 66 -1.91 -2.93 -3.66
N TYR A 67 -1.35 -3.61 -2.68
CA TYR A 67 -1.62 -3.43 -1.26
C TYR A 67 -0.53 -2.58 -0.64
N VAL A 68 -0.88 -1.33 -0.35
CA VAL A 68 0.06 -0.25 -0.02
C VAL A 68 -0.03 0.07 1.46
N GLN A 69 1.13 0.14 2.11
CA GLN A 69 1.31 0.56 3.50
C GLN A 69 2.17 1.83 3.51
N THR A 70 1.73 2.83 4.28
CA THR A 70 2.49 4.05 4.56
C THR A 70 3.09 3.94 5.96
N ASP A 71 4.30 4.47 6.14
CA ASP A 71 4.95 4.48 7.46
C ASP A 71 4.17 5.36 8.46
N ALA A 72 4.55 5.31 9.72
CA ALA A 72 3.88 6.00 10.81
C ALA A 72 4.53 7.34 11.13
N ILE A 73 3.79 8.16 11.86
CA ILE A 73 4.33 9.36 12.50
C ILE A 73 5.27 8.91 13.63
N LYS A 74 6.57 9.14 13.49
CA LYS A 74 7.62 8.77 14.47
C LYS A 74 8.51 9.99 14.77
N GLU A 75 9.71 10.04 14.20
CA GLU A 75 10.63 11.20 14.22
C GLU A 75 10.27 12.24 13.11
N GLY A 76 9.08 12.11 12.53
CA GLY A 76 8.58 12.90 11.42
C GLY A 76 7.29 12.32 10.87
N TYR A 77 6.68 13.02 9.91
CA TYR A 77 5.45 12.57 9.25
C TYR A 77 5.79 11.88 7.94
N TYR A 78 5.44 10.60 7.83
CA TYR A 78 5.61 9.85 6.59
C TYR A 78 4.34 9.86 5.78
N TYR A 79 4.48 10.09 4.47
CA TYR A 79 3.36 10.21 3.55
C TYR A 79 3.73 9.63 2.19
N ARG A 80 2.70 9.38 1.38
CA ARG A 80 2.83 9.02 -0.04
C ARG A 80 1.91 9.93 -0.82
N ASN A 81 2.38 10.39 -1.96
CA ASN A 81 1.52 11.03 -2.95
C ASN A 81 0.88 9.97 -3.83
N ILE A 82 -0.41 10.16 -4.15
CA ILE A 82 -1.13 9.38 -5.14
C ILE A 82 -1.59 10.34 -6.20
N THR A 83 -1.13 10.13 -7.44
CA THR A 83 -1.49 10.99 -8.56
C THR A 83 -2.44 10.23 -9.47
N ILE A 84 -3.57 10.85 -9.83
CA ILE A 84 -4.50 10.30 -10.82
C ILE A 84 -4.37 11.13 -12.10
N LEU A 85 -3.88 10.52 -13.17
CA LEU A 85 -3.67 11.17 -14.47
C LEU A 85 -4.52 10.46 -15.53
N GLY A 86 -5.62 11.10 -15.93
CA GLY A 86 -6.63 10.45 -16.75
C GLY A 86 -7.27 9.31 -15.98
N ASN A 87 -7.08 8.08 -16.46
CA ASN A 87 -7.57 6.86 -15.80
C ASN A 87 -6.46 6.09 -15.07
N ASP A 88 -5.20 6.55 -15.14
CA ASP A 88 -4.07 5.85 -14.54
C ASP A 88 -3.82 6.36 -13.12
N VAL A 89 -3.59 5.44 -12.20
CA VAL A 89 -3.23 5.74 -10.81
C VAL A 89 -1.74 5.54 -10.61
N TRP A 90 -1.04 6.59 -10.18
CA TRP A 90 0.39 6.57 -9.89
C TRP A 90 0.63 6.60 -8.39
N LEU A 91 1.40 5.64 -7.90
CA LEU A 91 1.83 5.54 -6.52
C LEU A 91 3.27 6.05 -6.39
N GLU A 92 3.45 7.13 -5.64
CA GLU A 92 4.76 7.72 -5.38
C GLU A 92 5.48 7.03 -4.20
N PRO A 93 6.80 7.24 -4.05
CA PRO A 93 7.55 6.81 -2.88
C PRO A 93 6.93 7.30 -1.56
N CYS A 94 7.18 6.56 -0.48
CA CYS A 94 6.97 7.05 0.86
C CYS A 94 8.09 8.03 1.19
N GLU A 95 7.71 9.24 1.54
CA GLU A 95 8.61 10.32 1.91
C GLU A 95 8.43 10.66 3.38
N GLN A 96 9.48 11.23 3.99
CA GLN A 96 9.44 11.80 5.33
C GLN A 96 9.40 13.33 5.20
N CYS A 97 8.39 13.97 5.79
CA CYS A 97 8.31 15.43 5.90
C CYS A 97 8.48 15.84 7.37
N CYS A 98 9.41 16.79 7.59
CA CYS A 98 9.68 17.52 8.83
C CYS A 98 9.93 16.66 10.09
N GLU A 99 10.67 17.21 11.06
CA GLU A 99 10.73 16.62 12.39
C GLU A 99 9.42 16.94 13.14
N THR A 100 8.89 15.95 13.86
CA THR A 100 7.80 16.18 14.83
C THR A 100 8.42 16.81 16.07
N ASN A 101 8.06 18.07 16.37
CA ASN A 101 8.45 18.78 17.60
C ASN A 101 8.10 18.00 18.87
#